data_AF-A0A315ZQK1-F1
#
_entry.id   AF-A0A315ZQK1-F1
#
_cell.length_a   1.000
_cell.length_b   1.000
_cell.length_c   1.000
_cell.angle_alpha   90.00
_cell.angle_beta   90.00
_cell.angle_gamma   90.00
#
_symmetry.space_group_name_H-M   'P 1'
#
loop_
_entity.id
_entity.type
_entity.pdbx_description
1 polymer ?
#
loop_
_entity_poly.entity_id
_entity_poly.type
_entity_poly.pdbx_seq_one_letter_code
_entity_poly.pdbx_strand_id
1 'polypeptide(L)'
;MAPVRSYTNWNSRTTDHEAQIEPYRKYFFICEGANTETWYFRRLIDIRKSLNIHPLIDIRLLEKTESDRDISYPKKLIAFAEKQKDNQDIAFDKERDKMIIVFDADIFEEKVQDYDELITAGEKDNILAVTNPAFELFLLLHFENAYEQDILPNEEAIIKNEKEGNQTFIYKLLLQRTGINSKKNSQISKLAEKVETAILQEKKINQDIHCCQGKITCNIGAVIESIRNDDGK
;
A
#
# COMPACT_ATOMS: atom_id res chain seq x y z
N MET A 1 -16.13 6.94 -18.99
CA MET A 1 -16.24 6.17 -17.75
C MET A 1 -15.36 6.86 -16.72
N ALA A 2 -15.74 6.91 -15.43
CA ALA A 2 -14.92 7.58 -14.42
C ALA A 2 -13.53 6.90 -14.33
N PRO A 3 -12.43 7.65 -14.24
CA PRO A 3 -11.07 7.10 -14.29
C PRO A 3 -10.74 6.20 -13.09
N VAL A 4 -11.41 6.43 -11.95
CA VAL A 4 -11.30 5.64 -10.73
C VAL A 4 -12.66 5.25 -10.19
N ARG A 5 -12.68 4.17 -9.41
CA ARG A 5 -13.78 3.85 -8.48
C ARG A 5 -13.27 3.95 -7.05
N SER A 6 -14.01 4.63 -6.18
CA SER A 6 -13.66 4.75 -4.77
C SER A 6 -14.33 3.64 -3.97
N TYR A 7 -13.54 2.84 -3.24
CA TYR A 7 -14.03 1.86 -2.29
C TYR A 7 -13.88 2.38 -0.86
N THR A 8 -14.98 2.46 -0.13
CA THR A 8 -15.06 2.75 1.31
C THR A 8 -16.26 2.03 1.91
N ASN A 9 -16.17 1.74 3.20
CA ASN A 9 -17.26 1.22 4.04
C ASN A 9 -17.55 2.16 5.22
N TRP A 10 -17.24 3.45 5.04
CA TRP A 10 -17.71 4.53 5.88
C TRP A 10 -19.24 4.64 5.81
N ASN A 11 -19.90 4.74 6.98
CA ASN A 11 -21.37 4.81 7.13
C ASN A 11 -22.22 3.58 6.72
N SER A 12 -21.68 2.35 6.73
CA SER A 12 -22.45 1.14 6.38
C SER A 12 -23.44 0.61 7.46
N ARG A 13 -24.05 1.48 8.27
CA ARG A 13 -25.08 1.07 9.24
C ARG A 13 -26.46 1.08 8.60
N THR A 14 -27.19 -0.02 8.74
CA THR A 14 -28.61 -0.18 8.34
C THR A 14 -29.61 0.39 9.37
N THR A 15 -29.14 1.09 10.41
CA THR A 15 -30.00 1.56 11.53
C THR A 15 -29.61 2.96 12.03
N ASP A 16 -29.40 3.93 11.14
CA ASP A 16 -29.04 5.29 11.59
C ASP A 16 -30.18 6.29 11.31
N HIS A 17 -30.93 6.59 12.36
CA HIS A 17 -31.59 7.89 12.55
C HIS A 17 -30.61 8.93 13.14
N GLU A 18 -29.32 8.61 13.26
CA GLU A 18 -28.27 9.52 13.73
C GLU A 18 -27.78 10.42 12.59
N ALA A 19 -27.47 11.68 12.90
CA ALA A 19 -26.93 12.63 11.93
C ALA A 19 -25.59 12.13 11.39
N GLN A 20 -25.47 12.10 10.07
CA GLN A 20 -24.25 11.66 9.39
C GLN A 20 -23.12 12.67 9.65
N ILE A 21 -22.14 12.29 10.48
CA ILE A 21 -20.95 13.10 10.73
C ILE A 21 -19.98 12.92 9.56
N GLU A 22 -19.54 14.03 8.95
CA GLU A 22 -18.51 14.01 7.91
C GLU A 22 -17.16 13.60 8.52
N PRO A 23 -16.36 12.73 7.87
CA PRO A 23 -15.02 12.43 8.35
C PRO A 23 -14.19 13.71 8.40
N TYR A 24 -13.33 13.80 9.42
CA TYR A 24 -12.39 14.90 9.57
C TYR A 24 -11.32 14.86 8.46
N ARG A 25 -10.83 13.64 8.15
CA ARG A 25 -9.78 13.40 7.17
C ARG A 25 -10.04 12.11 6.41
N LYS A 26 -9.80 12.14 5.11
CA LYS A 26 -9.80 10.95 4.25
C LYS A 26 -8.38 10.62 3.82
N TYR A 27 -8.01 9.35 3.95
CA TYR A 27 -6.82 8.79 3.33
C TYR A 27 -7.20 8.01 2.08
N PHE A 28 -6.66 8.40 0.94
CA PHE A 28 -6.91 7.75 -0.34
C PHE A 28 -5.70 6.93 -0.75
N PHE A 29 -5.81 5.61 -0.67
CA PHE A 29 -4.83 4.70 -1.25
C PHE A 29 -5.01 4.62 -2.76
N ILE A 30 -3.91 4.70 -3.50
CA ILE A 30 -3.85 4.35 -4.91
C ILE A 30 -2.65 3.46 -5.17
N CYS A 31 -2.91 2.34 -5.82
CA CYS A 31 -1.98 1.23 -5.97
C CYS A 31 -1.42 1.14 -7.39
N GLU A 32 -0.14 0.79 -7.51
CA GLU A 32 0.44 0.38 -8.79
C GLU A 32 -0.19 -0.94 -9.24
N GLY A 33 -0.22 -1.95 -8.36
CA GLY A 33 -0.78 -3.26 -8.64
C GLY A 33 -2.30 -3.29 -8.68
N ALA A 34 -2.87 -3.99 -9.67
CA ALA A 34 -4.33 -4.06 -9.83
C ALA A 34 -5.04 -5.11 -8.95
N ASN A 35 -4.31 -6.12 -8.44
CA ASN A 35 -4.92 -7.27 -7.75
C ASN A 35 -4.48 -7.37 -6.27
N THR A 36 -3.23 -7.76 -6.01
CA THR A 36 -2.75 -8.12 -4.66
C THR A 36 -2.92 -6.97 -3.66
N GLU A 37 -2.38 -5.79 -4.00
CA GLU A 37 -2.51 -4.56 -3.20
C GLU A 37 -3.98 -4.19 -2.99
N THR A 38 -4.77 -4.16 -4.08
CA THR A 38 -6.20 -3.86 -4.04
C THR A 38 -6.95 -4.78 -3.07
N TRP A 39 -6.72 -6.10 -3.12
CA TRP A 39 -7.35 -7.03 -2.21
C TRP A 39 -6.93 -6.80 -0.76
N TYR A 40 -5.65 -6.54 -0.53
CA TYR A 40 -5.11 -6.26 0.80
C TYR A 40 -5.74 -4.99 1.40
N PHE A 41 -5.71 -3.86 0.68
CA PHE A 41 -6.25 -2.60 1.20
C PHE A 41 -7.78 -2.59 1.31
N ARG A 42 -8.51 -3.29 0.42
CA ARG A 42 -9.94 -3.53 0.63
C ARG A 42 -10.19 -4.24 1.96
N ARG A 43 -9.42 -5.30 2.27
CA ARG A 43 -9.54 -6.02 3.54
C ARG A 43 -9.17 -5.14 4.73
N LEU A 44 -8.12 -4.33 4.62
CA LEU A 44 -7.73 -3.36 5.64
C LEU A 44 -8.87 -2.37 5.96
N ILE A 45 -9.52 -1.83 4.92
CA ILE A 45 -10.69 -0.93 5.04
C ILE A 45 -11.86 -1.67 5.71
N ASP A 46 -12.10 -2.93 5.36
CA ASP A 46 -13.13 -3.79 5.99
C ASP A 46 -12.92 -3.96 7.49
N ILE A 47 -11.68 -4.12 7.92
CA ILE A 47 -11.33 -4.38 9.32
C ILE A 47 -10.88 -3.12 10.09
N ARG A 48 -10.98 -1.92 9.50
CA ARG A 48 -10.43 -0.68 10.07
C ARG A 48 -10.78 -0.41 11.54
N LYS A 49 -11.98 -0.79 11.95
CA LYS A 49 -12.45 -0.67 13.35
C LYS A 49 -11.63 -1.53 14.30
N SER A 50 -11.34 -2.77 13.90
CA SER A 50 -10.49 -3.69 14.67
C SER A 50 -9.04 -3.24 14.73
N LEU A 51 -8.62 -2.35 13.81
CA LEU A 51 -7.28 -1.76 13.79
C LEU A 51 -7.16 -0.49 14.66
N ASN A 52 -8.23 -0.12 15.38
CA ASN A 52 -8.32 1.11 16.18
C ASN A 52 -8.07 2.39 15.37
N ILE A 53 -8.42 2.40 14.08
CA ILE A 53 -8.40 3.63 13.28
C ILE A 53 -9.49 4.57 13.82
N HIS A 54 -9.13 5.84 14.02
CA HIS A 54 -10.00 6.81 14.65
C HIS A 54 -11.35 6.92 13.91
N PRO A 55 -12.50 6.95 14.61
CA PRO A 55 -13.83 6.97 13.98
C PRO A 55 -14.15 8.20 13.14
N LEU A 56 -13.29 9.23 13.10
CA LEU A 56 -13.39 10.41 12.22
C LEU A 56 -12.45 10.33 11.00
N ILE A 57 -11.68 9.25 10.87
CA ILE A 57 -10.80 9.00 9.73
C ILE A 57 -11.47 8.02 8.79
N ASP A 58 -11.66 8.44 7.55
CA ASP A 58 -12.13 7.58 6.46
C ASP A 58 -10.91 7.09 5.65
N ILE A 59 -10.91 5.80 5.31
CA ILE A 59 -9.88 5.22 4.44
C ILE A 59 -10.58 4.75 3.19
N ARG A 60 -10.08 5.21 2.04
CA ARG A 60 -10.59 4.91 0.73
C ARG A 60 -9.52 4.28 -0.13
N LEU A 61 -9.94 3.35 -0.99
CA LEU A 61 -9.09 2.82 -2.05
C LEU A 61 -9.60 3.33 -3.40
N LEU A 62 -8.71 3.94 -4.19
CA LEU A 62 -8.98 4.36 -5.56
C LEU A 62 -8.55 3.26 -6.53
N GLU A 63 -9.52 2.60 -7.12
CA GLU A 63 -9.29 1.53 -8.09
C GLU A 63 -9.25 2.11 -9.51
N LYS A 64 -8.10 1.97 -10.17
CA LYS A 64 -7.90 2.37 -11.57
C LYS A 64 -8.84 1.57 -12.48
N THR A 65 -9.57 2.25 -13.37
CA THR A 65 -10.48 1.62 -14.34
C THR A 65 -9.76 1.23 -15.64
N GLU A 66 -10.46 0.52 -16.55
CA GLU A 66 -9.86 -0.19 -17.70
C GLU A 66 -8.93 0.65 -18.59
N SER A 67 -9.14 1.97 -18.74
CA SER A 67 -8.24 2.85 -19.52
C SER A 67 -6.89 3.12 -18.84
N ASP A 68 -6.84 3.02 -17.52
CA ASP A 68 -5.71 3.47 -16.67
C ASP A 68 -5.15 2.32 -15.82
N ARG A 69 -5.63 1.09 -16.04
CA ARG A 69 -5.22 -0.12 -15.31
C ARG A 69 -3.74 -0.43 -15.48
N ASP A 70 -3.17 -0.08 -16.63
CA ASP A 70 -1.78 -0.38 -17.02
C ASP A 70 -0.79 0.74 -16.63
N ILE A 71 -1.18 1.66 -15.75
CA ILE A 71 -0.22 2.59 -15.13
C ILE A 71 0.67 1.77 -14.18
N SER A 72 1.82 1.35 -14.70
CA SER A 72 2.85 0.53 -14.06
C SER A 72 4.19 1.25 -13.89
N TYR A 73 4.21 2.58 -14.03
CA TYR A 73 5.41 3.38 -13.78
C TYR A 73 5.12 4.37 -12.66
N PRO A 74 5.90 4.38 -11.56
CA PRO A 74 5.61 5.21 -10.39
C PRO A 74 5.42 6.71 -10.73
N LYS A 75 6.17 7.27 -11.68
CA LYS A 75 6.01 8.67 -12.12
C LYS A 75 4.63 8.94 -12.73
N LYS A 76 4.13 7.99 -13.53
CA LYS A 76 2.79 8.08 -14.13
C LYS A 76 1.70 7.89 -13.08
N LEU A 77 1.95 7.03 -12.08
CA LEU A 77 1.04 6.82 -10.95
C LEU A 77 0.89 8.09 -10.12
N ILE A 78 2.00 8.78 -9.80
CA ILE A 78 1.99 10.08 -9.11
C ILE A 78 1.20 11.12 -9.91
N ALA A 79 1.52 11.29 -11.20
CA ALA A 79 0.79 12.24 -12.05
C ALA A 79 -0.70 11.92 -12.16
N PHE A 80 -1.07 10.64 -12.13
CA PHE A 80 -2.46 10.21 -12.13
C PHE A 80 -3.15 10.51 -10.79
N ALA A 81 -2.48 10.23 -9.67
CA ALA A 81 -2.98 10.52 -8.33
C ALA A 81 -3.27 12.02 -8.13
N GLU A 82 -2.37 12.90 -8.61
CA GLU A 82 -2.57 14.35 -8.59
C GLU A 82 -3.83 14.76 -9.36
N LYS A 83 -4.06 14.20 -10.55
CA LYS A 83 -5.27 14.47 -11.34
C LYS A 83 -6.54 14.03 -10.62
N GLN A 84 -6.49 12.97 -9.81
CA GLN A 84 -7.66 12.51 -9.07
C GLN A 84 -8.07 13.48 -7.95
N LYS A 85 -7.16 14.32 -7.43
CA LYS A 85 -7.51 15.33 -6.42
C LYS A 85 -8.52 16.36 -6.92
N ASP A 86 -8.61 16.56 -8.24
CA ASP A 86 -9.60 17.44 -8.89
C ASP A 86 -10.86 16.69 -9.34
N ASN A 87 -10.93 15.37 -9.12
CA ASN A 87 -12.08 14.56 -9.51
C ASN A 87 -13.23 14.75 -8.50
N GLN A 88 -14.33 15.34 -8.97
CA GLN A 88 -15.52 15.61 -8.15
C GLN A 88 -16.15 14.33 -7.57
N ASP A 89 -15.98 13.17 -8.23
CA ASP A 89 -16.56 11.90 -7.79
C ASP A 89 -15.93 11.38 -6.49
N ILE A 90 -14.69 11.79 -6.17
CA ILE A 90 -14.01 11.33 -4.95
C ILE A 90 -14.12 12.34 -3.79
N ALA A 91 -14.56 13.57 -4.08
CA ALA A 91 -14.70 14.67 -3.11
C ALA A 91 -13.45 14.84 -2.22
N PHE A 92 -12.28 14.98 -2.86
CA PHE A 92 -11.00 15.17 -2.20
C PHE A 92 -10.84 16.61 -1.71
N ASP A 93 -10.55 16.78 -0.43
CA ASP A 93 -10.25 18.06 0.20
C ASP A 93 -8.74 18.28 0.24
N LYS A 94 -8.23 19.28 -0.50
CA LYS A 94 -6.77 19.54 -0.60
C LYS A 94 -6.14 20.05 0.69
N GLU A 95 -6.92 20.57 1.64
CA GLU A 95 -6.41 21.06 2.92
C GLU A 95 -6.34 19.94 3.96
N ARG A 96 -7.29 19.00 3.92
CA ARG A 96 -7.47 17.99 4.96
C ARG A 96 -7.08 16.58 4.53
N ASP A 97 -7.40 16.18 3.30
CA ASP A 97 -7.24 14.80 2.85
C ASP A 97 -5.80 14.49 2.43
N LYS A 98 -5.45 13.20 2.49
CA LYS A 98 -4.12 12.71 2.13
C LYS A 98 -4.23 11.65 1.06
N MET A 99 -3.40 11.76 0.03
CA MET A 99 -3.24 10.74 -1.00
C MET A 99 -2.04 9.87 -0.63
N ILE A 100 -2.22 8.56 -0.62
CA ILE A 100 -1.19 7.56 -0.36
C ILE A 100 -0.95 6.79 -1.65
N ILE A 101 0.27 6.87 -2.17
CA ILE A 101 0.65 6.24 -3.44
C ILE A 101 1.51 5.01 -3.13
N VAL A 102 0.99 3.84 -3.49
CA VAL A 102 1.63 2.54 -3.22
C VAL A 102 2.31 2.02 -4.49
N PHE A 103 3.61 1.75 -4.44
CA PHE A 103 4.36 1.22 -5.58
C PHE A 103 5.62 0.44 -5.18
N ASP A 104 6.09 -0.39 -6.11
CA ASP A 104 7.33 -1.15 -5.96
C ASP A 104 8.52 -0.36 -6.56
N ALA A 105 9.67 -0.37 -5.88
CA ALA A 105 10.87 0.36 -6.29
C ALA A 105 11.89 -0.48 -7.09
N ASP A 106 11.57 -1.74 -7.43
CA ASP A 106 12.50 -2.65 -8.14
C ASP A 106 13.00 -2.09 -9.48
N ILE A 107 12.19 -1.31 -10.17
CA ILE A 107 12.57 -0.68 -11.45
C ILE A 107 13.76 0.28 -11.30
N PHE A 108 14.02 0.80 -10.10
CA PHE A 108 15.10 1.75 -9.82
C PHE A 108 16.42 1.08 -9.40
N GLU A 109 16.44 -0.24 -9.21
CA GLU A 109 17.69 -0.97 -8.93
C GLU A 109 18.63 -1.00 -10.15
N GLU A 110 18.07 -1.08 -11.36
CA GLU A 110 18.88 -1.28 -12.59
C GLU A 110 18.57 -0.32 -13.75
N LYS A 111 17.36 0.25 -13.82
CA LYS A 111 16.84 0.78 -15.09
C LYS A 111 16.66 2.29 -15.15
N VAL A 112 16.61 2.99 -14.01
CA VAL A 112 16.21 4.40 -14.00
C VAL A 112 16.94 5.18 -12.91
N GLN A 113 17.49 6.35 -13.26
CA GLN A 113 18.25 7.20 -12.34
C GLN A 113 17.45 8.36 -11.72
N ASP A 114 16.15 8.51 -12.03
CA ASP A 114 15.33 9.64 -11.57
C ASP A 114 14.55 9.34 -10.27
N TYR A 115 14.99 8.36 -9.47
CA TYR A 115 14.31 7.97 -8.24
C TYR A 115 14.23 9.12 -7.22
N ASP A 116 15.34 9.83 -6.97
CA ASP A 116 15.36 10.95 -6.03
C ASP A 116 14.41 12.08 -6.46
N GLU A 117 14.36 12.38 -7.76
CA GLU A 117 13.42 13.35 -8.32
C GLU A 117 11.97 12.88 -8.16
N LEU A 118 11.72 11.59 -8.34
CA LEU A 118 10.41 10.98 -8.19
C LEU A 118 9.91 11.05 -6.74
N ILE A 119 10.76 10.70 -5.77
CA ILE A 119 10.42 10.77 -4.35
C ILE A 119 10.15 12.23 -3.96
N THR A 120 11.05 13.14 -4.31
CA THR A 120 10.89 14.58 -4.03
C THR A 120 9.59 15.14 -4.62
N ALA A 121 9.25 14.78 -5.85
CA ALA A 121 8.02 15.23 -6.50
C ALA A 121 6.77 14.59 -5.87
N GLY A 122 6.85 13.31 -5.52
CA GLY A 122 5.74 12.55 -4.94
C GLY A 122 5.38 13.02 -3.53
N GLU A 123 6.36 13.31 -2.68
CA GLU A 123 6.14 13.66 -1.27
C GLU A 123 5.63 15.09 -1.03
N LYS A 124 5.68 15.96 -2.06
CA LYS A 124 5.26 17.35 -1.93
C LYS A 124 3.84 17.49 -1.37
N ASP A 125 2.92 16.67 -1.88
CA ASP A 125 1.50 16.72 -1.56
C ASP A 125 0.89 15.32 -1.31
N ASN A 126 1.72 14.28 -1.23
CA ASN A 126 1.30 12.88 -1.03
C ASN A 126 2.17 12.18 0.02
N ILE A 127 1.68 11.04 0.48
CA ILE A 127 2.44 10.07 1.24
C ILE A 127 2.84 8.95 0.28
N LEU A 128 4.12 8.58 0.24
CA LEU A 128 4.59 7.46 -0.57
C LEU A 128 4.73 6.21 0.30
N ALA A 129 4.09 5.13 -0.13
CA ALA A 129 4.16 3.81 0.49
C ALA A 129 4.91 2.86 -0.46
N VAL A 130 6.17 2.60 -0.16
CA VAL A 130 7.12 1.97 -1.08
C VAL A 130 7.54 0.60 -0.56
N THR A 131 7.65 -0.35 -1.48
CA THR A 131 8.28 -1.65 -1.25
C THR A 131 9.44 -1.87 -2.21
N ASN A 132 10.54 -2.45 -1.72
CA ASN A 132 11.67 -2.89 -2.52
C ASN A 132 12.11 -4.28 -2.04
N PRO A 133 11.97 -5.34 -2.85
CA PRO A 133 11.68 -5.30 -4.29
C PRO A 133 10.20 -5.33 -4.68
N ALA A 134 9.30 -5.81 -3.81
CA ALA A 134 7.90 -6.03 -4.21
C ALA A 134 6.94 -6.04 -3.02
N PHE A 135 5.67 -5.79 -3.27
CA PHE A 135 4.61 -5.82 -2.24
C PHE A 135 4.53 -7.16 -1.48
N GLU A 136 4.93 -8.29 -2.10
CA GLU A 136 5.04 -9.58 -1.41
C GLU A 136 5.99 -9.56 -0.20
N LEU A 137 6.98 -8.66 -0.17
CA LEU A 137 7.82 -8.42 1.02
C LEU A 137 6.97 -8.02 2.21
N PHE A 138 6.10 -7.03 2.04
CA PHE A 138 5.22 -6.55 3.10
C PHE A 138 4.25 -7.65 3.56
N LEU A 139 3.75 -8.46 2.61
CA LEU A 139 2.89 -9.60 2.94
C LEU A 139 3.61 -10.65 3.80
N LEU A 140 4.90 -10.93 3.57
CA LEU A 140 5.68 -11.85 4.40
C LEU A 140 5.80 -11.36 5.85
N LEU A 141 5.91 -10.05 6.09
CA LEU A 141 6.03 -9.47 7.43
C LEU A 141 4.80 -9.73 8.32
N HIS A 142 3.69 -10.24 7.77
CA HIS A 142 2.51 -10.62 8.54
C HIS A 142 2.65 -11.97 9.27
N PHE A 143 3.69 -12.77 8.96
CA PHE A 143 3.98 -14.02 9.65
C PHE A 143 4.92 -13.77 10.82
N GLU A 144 4.62 -14.33 11.99
CA GLU A 144 5.47 -14.19 13.17
C GLU A 144 6.91 -14.66 12.88
N ASN A 145 7.89 -13.84 13.27
CA ASN A 145 9.32 -14.05 13.06
C ASN A 145 9.75 -14.18 11.58
N ALA A 146 8.93 -13.68 10.64
CA ALA A 146 9.29 -13.64 9.22
C ALA A 146 10.59 -12.85 8.97
N TYR A 147 10.86 -11.80 9.73
CA TYR A 147 12.14 -11.09 9.60
C TYR A 147 13.32 -12.04 9.85
N GLU A 148 13.32 -12.76 10.97
CA GLU A 148 14.40 -13.67 11.35
C GLU A 148 14.47 -14.93 10.48
N GLN A 149 13.33 -15.45 10.02
CA GLN A 149 13.24 -16.74 9.34
C GLN A 149 13.29 -16.63 7.82
N ASP A 150 12.68 -15.59 7.26
CA ASP A 150 12.43 -15.45 5.84
C ASP A 150 13.24 -14.30 5.23
N ILE A 151 13.34 -13.14 5.91
CA ILE A 151 13.99 -11.94 5.34
C ILE A 151 15.50 -11.95 5.54
N LEU A 152 15.96 -11.94 6.79
CA LEU A 152 17.38 -11.83 7.15
C LEU A 152 18.25 -12.92 6.51
N PRO A 153 17.85 -14.21 6.47
CA PRO A 153 18.68 -15.25 5.85
C PRO A 153 18.76 -15.16 4.33
N ASN A 154 17.84 -14.42 3.69
CA ASN A 154 17.71 -14.36 2.24
C ASN A 154 17.92 -12.95 1.69
N GLU A 155 18.56 -12.05 2.45
CA GLU A 155 18.60 -10.61 2.16
C GLU A 155 19.10 -10.30 0.73
N GLU A 156 20.23 -10.87 0.34
CA GLU A 156 20.80 -10.71 -1.00
C GLU A 156 19.90 -11.27 -2.11
N ALA A 157 19.26 -12.42 -1.87
CA ALA A 157 18.37 -13.06 -2.84
C ALA A 157 17.07 -12.28 -3.01
N ILE A 158 16.58 -11.67 -1.94
CA ILE A 158 15.42 -10.77 -1.96
C ILE A 158 15.77 -9.51 -2.74
N ILE A 159 16.91 -8.86 -2.47
CA ILE A 159 17.30 -7.62 -3.17
C ILE A 159 17.43 -7.87 -4.68
N LYS A 160 18.15 -8.93 -5.08
CA LYS A 160 18.28 -9.29 -6.52
C LYS A 160 16.94 -9.69 -7.14
N ASN A 161 16.06 -10.28 -6.33
CA ASN A 161 14.73 -10.74 -6.69
C ASN A 161 14.64 -11.54 -8.00
N GLU A 162 15.68 -12.34 -8.30
CA GLU A 162 15.81 -13.03 -9.58
C GLU A 162 14.61 -13.94 -9.87
N LYS A 163 14.28 -14.04 -11.16
CA LYS A 163 13.22 -14.93 -11.62
C LYS A 163 13.77 -16.32 -11.86
N GLU A 164 13.15 -17.31 -11.24
CA GLU A 164 13.32 -18.70 -11.61
C GLU A 164 12.05 -19.17 -12.32
N GLY A 165 12.13 -19.27 -13.64
CA GLY A 165 10.96 -19.40 -14.52
C GLY A 165 10.18 -18.08 -14.59
N ASN A 166 8.90 -18.11 -14.25
CA ASN A 166 8.00 -16.95 -14.30
C ASN A 166 7.77 -16.28 -12.93
N GLN A 167 8.51 -16.71 -11.90
CA GLN A 167 8.28 -16.31 -10.52
C GLN A 167 9.55 -15.70 -9.93
N THR A 168 9.42 -14.53 -9.33
CA THR A 168 10.49 -13.85 -8.58
C THR A 168 10.75 -14.57 -7.26
N PHE A 169 11.95 -14.40 -6.71
CA PHE A 169 12.35 -15.01 -5.45
C PHE A 169 11.37 -14.70 -4.30
N ILE A 170 11.05 -13.42 -4.08
CA ILE A 170 10.16 -13.00 -2.98
C ILE A 170 8.74 -13.58 -3.13
N TYR A 171 8.24 -13.69 -4.38
CA TYR A 171 6.95 -14.32 -4.66
C TYR A 171 6.97 -15.81 -4.29
N LYS A 172 8.05 -16.52 -4.61
CA LYS A 172 8.19 -17.95 -4.26
C LYS A 172 8.21 -18.15 -2.75
N LEU A 173 8.92 -17.27 -2.03
CA LEU A 173 9.00 -17.32 -0.57
C LEU A 173 7.61 -17.15 0.06
N LEU A 174 6.84 -16.16 -0.40
CA LEU A 174 5.44 -15.99 0.02
C LEU A 174 4.56 -17.17 -0.35
N LEU A 175 4.70 -17.72 -1.56
CA LEU A 175 3.94 -18.88 -2.01
C LEU A 175 4.22 -20.12 -1.16
N GLN A 176 5.48 -20.35 -0.77
CA GLN A 176 5.86 -21.46 0.11
C GLN A 176 5.24 -21.31 1.50
N ARG A 177 5.24 -20.08 2.03
CA ARG A 177 4.64 -19.77 3.35
C ARG A 177 3.13 -19.92 3.37
N THR A 178 2.46 -19.51 2.29
CA THR A 178 1.00 -19.38 2.24
C THR A 178 0.31 -20.56 1.56
N GLY A 179 0.95 -21.22 0.60
CA GLY A 179 0.29 -22.10 -0.38
C GLY A 179 -0.67 -21.35 -1.32
N ILE A 180 -0.67 -20.02 -1.32
CA ILE A 180 -1.64 -19.18 -2.01
C ILE A 180 -0.94 -18.38 -3.13
N ASN A 181 -1.52 -18.41 -4.33
CA ASN A 181 -1.11 -17.52 -5.40
C ASN A 181 -1.61 -16.09 -5.12
N SER A 182 -0.74 -15.23 -4.58
CA SER A 182 -1.05 -13.84 -4.21
C SER A 182 -1.65 -13.02 -5.35
N LYS A 183 -1.32 -13.35 -6.61
CA LYS A 183 -1.75 -12.60 -7.81
C LYS A 183 -3.12 -13.03 -8.34
N LYS A 184 -3.64 -14.18 -7.92
CA LYS A 184 -4.86 -14.80 -8.44
C LYS A 184 -5.89 -15.19 -7.38
N ASN A 185 -5.51 -15.23 -6.11
CA ASN A 185 -6.38 -15.67 -5.03
C ASN A 185 -6.50 -14.58 -3.96
N SER A 186 -7.69 -13.99 -3.86
CA SER A 186 -7.99 -12.90 -2.92
C SER A 186 -7.91 -13.31 -1.45
N GLN A 187 -7.83 -14.60 -1.11
CA GLN A 187 -7.61 -15.06 0.27
C GLN A 187 -6.30 -14.54 0.87
N ILE A 188 -5.34 -14.13 0.04
CA ILE A 188 -4.10 -13.49 0.49
C ILE A 188 -4.38 -12.22 1.33
N SER A 189 -5.52 -11.54 1.10
CA SER A 189 -5.87 -10.32 1.82
C SER A 189 -6.14 -10.52 3.30
N LYS A 190 -6.44 -11.76 3.74
CA LYS A 190 -6.60 -12.11 5.16
C LYS A 190 -5.36 -11.78 5.99
N LEU A 191 -4.19 -11.66 5.36
CA LEU A 191 -2.98 -11.21 6.04
C LEU A 191 -3.15 -9.83 6.69
N ALA A 192 -4.01 -8.94 6.16
CA ALA A 192 -4.29 -7.63 6.76
C ALA A 192 -4.79 -7.72 8.22
N GLU A 193 -5.38 -8.84 8.64
CA GLU A 193 -5.79 -9.07 10.04
C GLU A 193 -4.60 -9.16 11.00
N LYS A 194 -3.39 -9.38 10.49
CA LYS A 194 -2.13 -9.44 11.24
C LYS A 194 -1.23 -8.24 10.98
N VAL A 195 -1.79 -7.11 10.56
CA VAL A 195 -1.01 -5.91 10.20
C VAL A 195 -0.13 -5.41 11.35
N GLU A 196 -0.53 -5.61 12.61
CA GLU A 196 0.31 -5.28 13.77
C GLU A 196 1.64 -6.04 13.76
N THR A 197 1.61 -7.34 13.41
CA THR A 197 2.82 -8.15 13.24
C THR A 197 3.71 -7.58 12.14
N ALA A 198 3.11 -7.14 11.02
CA ALA A 198 3.84 -6.52 9.93
C ALA A 198 4.47 -5.18 10.33
N ILE A 199 3.74 -4.31 11.03
CA ILE A 199 4.26 -3.03 11.55
C ILE A 199 5.47 -3.25 12.46
N LEU A 200 5.40 -4.21 13.37
CA LEU A 200 6.51 -4.50 14.30
C LEU A 200 7.74 -5.07 13.60
N GLN A 201 7.55 -5.91 12.58
CA GLN A 201 8.67 -6.50 11.85
C GLN A 201 9.25 -5.56 10.80
N GLU A 202 8.45 -4.68 10.20
CA GLU A 202 8.92 -3.67 9.25
C GLU A 202 9.96 -2.73 9.90
N LYS A 203 9.84 -2.44 11.19
CA LYS A 203 10.83 -1.65 11.96
C LYS A 203 12.24 -2.28 11.99
N LYS A 204 12.39 -3.54 11.58
CA LYS A 204 13.68 -4.25 11.50
C LYS A 204 14.34 -4.17 10.12
N ILE A 205 13.65 -3.60 9.12
CA ILE A 205 14.19 -3.37 7.77
C ILE A 205 14.26 -1.87 7.48
N ASN A 206 14.83 -1.49 6.32
CA ASN A 206 14.92 -0.08 5.94
C ASN A 206 13.51 0.50 5.69
N GLN A 207 13.14 1.53 6.44
CA GLN A 207 11.90 2.29 6.22
C GLN A 207 12.15 3.63 5.51
N ASP A 208 13.41 4.00 5.30
CA ASP A 208 13.78 5.24 4.61
C ASP A 208 13.71 5.04 3.10
N ILE A 209 12.65 5.59 2.50
CA ILE A 209 12.41 5.50 1.05
C ILE A 209 13.41 6.32 0.24
N HIS A 210 14.13 7.28 0.83
CA HIS A 210 15.21 8.00 0.12
C HIS A 210 16.48 7.16 -0.04
N CYS A 211 16.55 6.02 0.66
CA CYS A 211 17.72 5.15 0.67
C CYS A 211 17.36 3.71 0.28
N CYS A 212 16.57 3.53 -0.79
CA CYS A 212 16.08 2.20 -1.18
C CYS A 212 17.07 1.36 -1.99
N GLN A 213 17.97 1.99 -2.75
CA GLN A 213 18.83 1.31 -3.72
C GLN A 213 19.77 0.30 -3.04
N GLY A 214 19.76 -0.94 -3.53
CA GLY A 214 20.54 -2.04 -2.98
C GLY A 214 20.10 -2.47 -1.58
N LYS A 215 18.90 -2.08 -1.12
CA LYS A 215 18.38 -2.38 0.21
C LYS A 215 16.94 -2.86 0.17
N ILE A 216 16.65 -3.91 0.95
CA ILE A 216 15.27 -4.28 1.28
C ILE A 216 14.62 -3.09 1.98
N THR A 217 13.58 -2.54 1.37
CA THR A 217 12.92 -1.31 1.85
C THR A 217 11.43 -1.51 1.90
N CYS A 218 10.79 -1.10 3.00
CA CYS A 218 9.34 -1.10 3.13
C CYS A 218 8.91 -0.09 4.19
N ASN A 219 7.95 0.78 3.88
CA ASN A 219 7.36 1.71 4.85
C ASN A 219 5.82 1.64 4.91
N ILE A 220 5.22 0.57 4.40
CA ILE A 220 3.75 0.43 4.31
C ILE A 220 3.13 0.32 5.72
N GLY A 221 3.77 -0.46 6.59
CA GLY A 221 3.45 -0.57 8.01
C GLY A 221 3.57 0.76 8.73
N ALA A 222 4.65 1.52 8.49
CA ALA A 222 4.84 2.86 9.04
C ALA A 222 3.71 3.82 8.62
N VAL A 223 3.31 3.78 7.34
CA VAL A 223 2.19 4.58 6.84
C VAL A 223 0.88 4.17 7.53
N ILE A 224 0.59 2.87 7.66
CA ILE A 224 -0.61 2.39 8.35
C ILE A 224 -0.59 2.77 9.84
N GLU A 225 0.55 2.66 10.51
CA GLU A 225 0.76 3.08 11.90
C GLU A 225 0.51 4.59 12.06
N SER A 226 0.97 5.42 11.11
CA SER A 226 0.70 6.86 11.11
C SER A 226 -0.79 7.19 11.02
N ILE A 227 -1.56 6.46 10.20
CA ILE A 227 -3.00 6.67 10.06
C ILE A 227 -3.73 6.29 11.35
N ARG A 228 -3.28 5.23 12.02
CA ARG A 228 -3.85 4.80 13.31
C ARG A 228 -3.60 5.81 14.42
N ASN A 229 -2.48 6.51 14.36
CA ASN A 229 -2.06 7.52 15.34
C ASN A 229 -2.52 8.95 14.97
N ASP A 230 -3.21 9.15 13.85
CA ASP A 230 -3.82 10.44 13.54
C ASP A 230 -5.09 10.61 14.41
N ASP A 231 -5.04 11.61 15.30
CA ASP A 231 -6.11 11.93 16.25
C ASP A 231 -7.30 12.67 15.59
N GLY A 232 -7.23 12.95 14.29
CA GLY A 232 -8.24 13.71 13.57
C GLY A 232 -8.36 15.16 14.07
N LYS A 233 -7.24 15.78 14.45
CA LYS A 233 -7.14 17.17 14.93
C LYS A 233 -6.34 18.03 13.98
#